data_AF-A0A966UZI5-F1
#
_entry.id   AF-A0A966UZI5-F1
#
_cell.length_a   1.000
_cell.length_b   1.000
_cell.length_c   1.000
_cell.angle_alpha   90.00
_cell.angle_beta   90.00
_cell.angle_gamma   90.00
#
_symmetry.space_group_name_H-M   'P 1'
#
loop_
_entity.id
_entity.type
_entity.pdbx_description
1 polymer ?
#
loop_
_entity_poly.entity_id
_entity_poly.type
_entity_poly.pdbx_seq_one_letter_code
_entity_poly.pdbx_strand_id
1 'polypeptide(L)' 'MVSAPPIDIGIPADRRAQIAQGLGRVLADSTVLYAKTHGFHWNVTGPMFNTLHLMFMEQYTELWT' A
#
# COMPACT_ATOMS: atom_id res chain seq x y z
N MET A 1 -11.01 27.86 20.27
CA MET A 1 -11.00 26.87 19.16
C MET A 1 -11.96 25.76 19.55
N VAL A 2 -12.96 25.45 18.71
CA VAL A 2 -13.94 24.39 19.00
C VAL A 2 -13.33 23.04 18.63
N SER A 3 -13.28 22.12 19.57
CA SER A 3 -12.87 20.73 19.36
C SER A 3 -13.84 20.04 18.40
N ALA A 4 -13.32 19.19 17.50
CA ALA A 4 -14.17 18.32 16.72
C ALA A 4 -15.05 17.44 17.64
N PRO A 5 -16.29 17.11 17.23
CA PRO A 5 -17.14 16.22 17.99
C PRO A 5 -16.51 14.82 18.09
N PRO A 6 -16.81 14.06 19.17
CA PRO A 6 -16.31 12.70 19.32
C PRO A 6 -16.78 11.79 18.18
N ILE A 7 -15.90 10.90 17.72
CA ILE A 7 -16.28 9.86 16.75
C ILE A 7 -17.15 8.83 17.46
N ASP A 8 -18.38 8.66 16.98
CA ASP A 8 -19.34 7.64 17.43
C ASP A 8 -19.87 6.84 16.24
N ILE A 9 -19.26 5.68 16.00
CA ILE A 9 -19.56 4.76 14.89
C ILE A 9 -19.82 3.32 15.40
N GLY A 10 -20.14 3.17 16.69
CA GLY A 10 -20.33 1.85 17.31
C GLY A 10 -19.05 1.03 17.57
N ILE A 11 -17.87 1.62 17.36
CA ILE A 11 -16.57 0.98 17.63
C ILE A 11 -15.87 1.71 18.79
N PRO A 12 -15.52 1.02 19.89
CA PRO A 12 -14.78 1.62 21.02
C PRO A 12 -13.47 2.29 20.62
N ALA A 13 -13.07 3.34 21.34
CA ALA A 13 -11.93 4.18 20.96
C ALA A 13 -10.59 3.42 20.90
N ASP A 14 -10.35 2.50 21.83
CA ASP A 14 -9.18 1.62 21.87
C ASP A 14 -9.15 0.67 20.66
N ARG A 15 -10.29 0.11 20.28
CA ARG A 15 -10.44 -0.73 19.08
C ARG A 15 -10.20 0.07 17.80
N ARG A 16 -10.74 1.30 17.71
CA ARG A 16 -10.47 2.19 16.57
C ARG A 16 -8.99 2.51 16.43
N ALA A 17 -8.29 2.77 17.54
CA ALA A 17 -6.86 3.04 17.53
C ALA A 17 -6.05 1.84 17.02
N GLN A 18 -6.39 0.62 17.46
CA GLN A 18 -5.77 -0.61 16.98
C GLN A 18 -6.01 -0.84 15.48
N ILE A 19 -7.25 -0.64 15.02
CA ILE A 19 -7.61 -0.75 13.60
C ILE A 19 -6.84 0.27 12.77
N ALA A 20 -6.81 1.53 13.19
CA ALA A 20 -6.09 2.60 12.49
C ALA A 20 -4.58 2.28 12.40
N GLN A 21 -3.98 1.73 13.45
CA GLN A 21 -2.58 1.29 13.42
C GLN A 21 -2.36 0.16 12.42
N GLY A 22 -3.25 -0.83 12.37
CA GLY A 22 -3.18 -1.94 11.41
C GLY A 22 -3.33 -1.48 9.96
N LEU A 23 -4.34 -0.65 9.69
CA LEU A 23 -4.57 -0.06 8.37
C LEU A 23 -3.38 0.81 7.93
N GLY A 24 -2.79 1.58 8.84
CA GLY A 24 -1.61 2.38 8.56
C GLY A 24 -0.41 1.55 8.13
N ARG A 25 -0.20 0.38 8.75
CA ARG A 25 0.87 -0.55 8.33
C ARG A 25 0.60 -1.13 6.95
N VAL A 26 -0.61 -1.64 6.70
CA VAL A 26 -0.98 -2.22 5.39
C VAL A 26 -0.82 -1.17 4.29
N LEU A 27 -1.26 0.06 4.52
CA LEU A 27 -1.10 1.17 3.57
C LEU A 27 0.37 1.49 3.29
N ALA A 28 1.21 1.56 4.34
CA ALA A 28 2.62 1.83 4.18
C ALA A 28 3.34 0.72 3.39
N ASP A 29 3.07 -0.54 3.75
CA ASP A 29 3.69 -1.71 3.12
C ASP A 29 3.25 -1.84 1.66
N SER A 30 1.95 -1.64 1.35
CA SER A 30 1.45 -1.71 -0.03
C SER A 30 2.02 -0.58 -0.90
N THR A 31 2.16 0.63 -0.37
CA THR A 31 2.76 1.77 -1.07
C THR A 31 4.23 1.50 -1.40
N VAL A 32 4.99 0.98 -0.43
CA VAL A 32 6.40 0.61 -0.64
C VAL A 32 6.52 -0.53 -1.65
N LEU A 33 5.65 -1.54 -1.58
CA LEU A 33 5.65 -2.65 -2.54
C LEU A 33 5.36 -2.16 -3.96
N TYR A 34 4.34 -1.31 -4.14
CA TYR A 34 4.03 -0.67 -5.41
C TYR A 34 5.24 0.08 -5.99
N ALA A 35 5.88 0.94 -5.20
CA ALA A 35 7.03 1.70 -5.65
C ALA A 35 8.21 0.78 -6.05
N LYS A 36 8.42 -0.32 -5.32
CA LYS A 36 9.47 -1.31 -5.63
C LYS A 36 9.19 -2.04 -6.93
N THR A 37 7.99 -2.57 -7.13
CA THR A 37 7.64 -3.30 -8.37
C THR A 37 7.70 -2.38 -9.57
N HIS A 38 7.27 -1.13 -9.44
CA HIS A 38 7.44 -0.11 -10.47
C HIS A 38 8.92 0.18 -10.77
N GLY A 39 9.74 0.33 -9.73
CA GLY A 39 11.19 0.51 -9.87
C GLY A 39 11.87 -0.68 -10.56
N PHE A 40 11.49 -1.91 -10.22
CA PHE A 40 12.03 -3.10 -10.86
C PHE A 40 11.61 -3.22 -12.33
N HIS A 41 10.37 -2.86 -12.67
CA HIS A 41 9.91 -2.83 -14.06
C HIS A 41 10.81 -1.95 -14.94
N TRP A 42 11.17 -0.75 -14.49
CA TRP A 42 12.01 0.15 -15.28
C TRP A 42 13.51 -0.17 -15.27
N ASN A 43 14.01 -0.83 -14.23
CA ASN A 43 15.46 -1.01 -14.04
C ASN A 43 15.94 -2.46 -14.24
N VAL A 44 15.05 -3.43 -14.47
CA VAL A 44 15.45 -4.82 -14.73
C VAL A 44 16.24 -4.95 -16.04
N THR A 45 17.27 -5.79 -16.04
CA THR A 45 18.11 -6.09 -17.21
C THR A 45 18.49 -7.58 -17.22
N GLY A 46 19.11 -8.04 -18.32
CA GLY A 46 19.63 -9.41 -18.44
C GLY A 46 18.73 -10.36 -19.25
N PRO A 47 19.08 -11.66 -19.31
CA PRO A 47 18.44 -12.63 -20.22
C PRO A 47 16.94 -12.83 -20.00
N MET A 48 16.44 -12.52 -18.81
CA MET A 48 15.02 -12.63 -18.43
C MET A 48 14.26 -11.31 -18.54
N PHE A 49 14.82 -10.30 -19.22
CA PHE A 49 14.25 -8.95 -19.28
C PHE A 49 12.75 -8.94 -19.58
N ASN A 50 12.31 -9.55 -20.68
CA ASN A 50 10.91 -9.48 -21.09
C ASN A 50 9.95 -10.10 -20.05
N THR A 51 10.27 -11.30 -19.56
CA THR A 51 9.46 -12.01 -18.57
C THR A 51 9.32 -11.21 -17.27
N LEU A 52 10.44 -10.73 -16.72
CA LEU A 52 10.43 -10.01 -15.44
C LEU A 52 9.84 -8.60 -15.59
N HIS A 53 10.14 -7.91 -16.69
CA HIS A 53 9.59 -6.59 -16.99
C HIS A 53 8.06 -6.62 -17.03
N LEU A 54 7.46 -7.60 -17.70
CA LEU A 54 6.01 -7.77 -17.78
C LEU A 54 5.41 -8.21 -16.43
N MET A 55 6.04 -9.15 -15.73
CA MET A 55 5.60 -9.60 -14.40
C MET A 55 5.53 -8.43 -13.39
N PHE A 56 6.55 -7.56 -13.36
CA PHE A 56 6.54 -6.40 -12.46
C PHE A 56 5.46 -5.38 -12.83
N MET A 57 5.13 -5.23 -14.12
CA MET A 57 4.04 -4.37 -14.60
C MET A 57 2.67 -4.86 -14.11
N GLU A 58 2.41 -6.15 -14.25
CA GLU A 58 1.20 -6.78 -13.74
C GLU A 58 1.03 -6.48 -12.25
N GLN A 59 2.07 -6.74 -11.45
CA GLN A 59 2.05 -6.51 -10.00
C GLN A 59 1.80 -5.05 -9.60
N TYR A 60 2.52 -4.07 -10.16
CA TYR A 60 2.30 -2.67 -9.75
C TYR A 60 0.95 -2.14 -10.25
N THR A 61 0.44 -2.67 -11.36
CA THR A 61 -0.88 -2.27 -11.88
C THR A 61 -1.96 -2.73 -10.91
N GLU A 62 -1.93 -4.00 -10.49
CA GLU A 62 -2.86 -4.54 -9.49
C GLU A 62 -2.78 -3.85 -8.12
N LEU A 63 -1.59 -3.38 -7.70
CA LEU A 63 -1.44 -2.65 -6.44
C LEU A 63 -2.02 -1.22 -6.49
N TRP A 64 -2.18 -0.66 -7.70
CA TRP A 64 -2.66 0.71 -7.89
C TRP A 64 -4.17 0.80 -8.19
N THR A 65 -4.74 -0.21 -8.84
CA THR A 65 -6.15 -0.27 -9.26
C THR A 65 -7.03 -1.00 -8.26
#